data_AF-A0A0G1BE75-F1
#
_entry.id   AF-A0A0G1BE75-F1
#
_cell.length_a   1.000
_cell.length_b   1.000
_cell.length_c   1.000
_cell.angle_alpha   90.00
_cell.angle_beta   90.00
_cell.angle_gamma   90.00
#
_symmetry.space_group_name_H-M   'P 1'
#
loop_
_entity.id
_entity.type
_entity.pdbx_description
1 polymer ?
#
loop_
_entity_poly.entity_id
_entity_poly.type
_entity_poly.pdbx_seq_one_letter_code
_entity_poly.pdbx_strand_id
1 'polypeptide(L)'
;MVNDTVDLLEIKIQEAKASLPTETVNAIAVVDWKTAILSLRSKYGYTFEQLGDLELETELLLCGLTSAENYPKELMNRIKISETATNELVNEMNNLVFKKIREELIKNTERKKIFVK
;
A
#
# COMPACT_ATOMS: atom_id res chain seq x y z
N MET A 1 8.30 25.67 -9.85
CA MET A 1 6.84 25.42 -9.78
C MET A 1 6.47 23.94 -9.86
N VAL A 2 7.40 22.99 -10.05
CA VAL A 2 7.08 21.54 -10.02
C VAL A 2 7.22 20.92 -8.60
N ASN A 3 7.78 21.67 -7.65
CA ASN A 3 8.12 21.15 -6.32
C ASN A 3 6.94 21.17 -5.33
N ASP A 4 6.15 22.25 -5.34
CA ASP A 4 5.16 22.53 -4.29
C ASP A 4 4.06 21.46 -4.15
N THR A 5 3.66 20.82 -5.25
CA THR A 5 2.64 19.76 -5.24
C THR A 5 3.17 18.41 -4.76
N VAL A 6 4.43 18.11 -5.06
CA VAL A 6 5.11 16.89 -4.60
C VAL A 6 5.36 17.01 -3.10
N ASP A 7 5.88 18.16 -2.67
CA ASP A 7 6.11 18.46 -1.26
C ASP A 7 4.80 18.36 -0.44
N LEU A 8 3.69 18.90 -0.97
CA LEU A 8 2.39 18.83 -0.30
C LEU A 8 1.85 17.39 -0.20
N LEU A 9 2.08 16.55 -1.21
CA LEU A 9 1.65 15.15 -1.17
C LEU A 9 2.46 14.37 -0.13
N GLU A 10 3.78 14.55 -0.10
CA GLU A 10 4.65 13.93 0.90
C GLU A 10 4.24 14.33 2.31
N ILE A 11 3.97 15.61 2.55
CA ILE A 11 3.47 16.10 3.86
C ILE A 11 2.18 15.37 4.26
N LYS A 12 1.20 15.28 3.35
CA LYS A 12 -0.07 14.58 3.63
C LYS A 12 0.13 13.10 3.94
N ILE A 13 1.05 12.43 3.25
CA ILE A 13 1.39 11.03 3.52
C ILE A 13 2.00 10.90 4.91
N GLN A 14 2.94 11.76 5.28
CA GLN A 14 3.56 11.71 6.61
C GLN A 14 2.55 11.98 7.73
N GLU A 15 1.67 12.97 7.56
CA GLU A 15 0.60 13.28 8.50
C GLU A 15 -0.38 12.11 8.66
N ALA A 16 -0.83 11.52 7.54
CA ALA A 16 -1.73 10.38 7.56
C ALA A 16 -1.08 9.19 8.26
N LYS A 17 0.17 8.88 7.93
CA LYS A 17 0.94 7.80 8.56
C LYS A 17 1.13 8.01 10.06
N ALA A 18 1.40 9.23 10.50
CA ALA A 18 1.52 9.59 11.92
C ALA A 18 0.19 9.48 12.68
N SER A 19 -0.95 9.63 11.99
CA SER A 19 -2.29 9.53 12.56
C SER A 19 -2.81 8.09 12.68
N LEU A 20 -2.12 7.12 12.07
CA LEU A 20 -2.53 5.71 12.12
C LEU A 20 -2.46 5.16 13.56
N PRO A 21 -3.42 4.32 13.97
CA PRO A 21 -3.31 3.58 15.22
C PRO A 21 -2.03 2.75 15.29
N THR A 22 -1.43 2.65 16.47
CA THR A 22 -0.17 1.89 16.69
C THR A 22 -0.27 0.45 16.19
N GLU A 23 -1.42 -0.20 16.36
CA GLU A 23 -1.65 -1.57 15.89
C GLU A 23 -1.56 -1.68 14.36
N THR A 24 -2.03 -0.65 13.66
CA THR A 24 -1.96 -0.52 12.20
C THR A 24 -0.55 -0.29 11.73
N VAL A 25 0.17 0.65 12.35
CA VAL A 25 1.59 0.90 12.05
C VAL A 25 2.41 -0.37 12.24
N ASN A 26 2.21 -1.09 13.33
CA ASN A 26 2.93 -2.33 13.63
C ASN A 26 2.63 -3.43 12.61
N ALA A 27 1.35 -3.60 12.22
CA ALA A 27 0.98 -4.61 11.23
C ALA A 27 1.56 -4.32 9.84
N ILE A 28 1.60 -3.04 9.43
CA ILE A 28 2.24 -2.63 8.18
C ILE A 28 3.75 -2.88 8.23
N ALA A 29 4.41 -2.53 9.34
CA ALA A 29 5.87 -2.62 9.48
C ALA A 29 6.44 -4.05 9.43
N VAL A 30 5.64 -5.06 9.80
CA VAL A 30 6.04 -6.48 9.75
C VAL A 30 6.05 -7.03 8.32
N VAL A 31 5.29 -6.43 7.41
CA VAL A 31 5.19 -6.89 6.04
C VAL A 31 6.16 -6.08 5.17
N ASP A 32 7.15 -6.76 4.58
CA ASP A 32 8.09 -6.13 3.64
C ASP A 32 7.45 -5.93 2.25
N TRP A 33 6.47 -5.04 2.21
CA TRP A 33 5.65 -4.78 1.03
C TRP A 33 6.42 -4.07 -0.08
N LYS A 34 7.45 -3.27 0.26
CA LYS A 34 8.34 -2.64 -0.73
C LYS A 34 9.18 -3.66 -1.48
N THR A 35 9.78 -4.62 -0.77
CA THR A 35 10.48 -5.73 -1.43
C THR A 35 9.53 -6.60 -2.26
N ALA A 36 8.29 -6.81 -1.78
CA ALA A 36 7.27 -7.52 -2.56
C ALA A 36 6.96 -6.81 -3.88
N ILE A 37 6.81 -5.49 -3.88
CA ILE A 37 6.62 -4.70 -5.11
C ILE A 37 7.84 -4.80 -6.02
N LEU A 38 9.05 -4.64 -5.48
CA LEU A 38 10.28 -4.75 -6.26
C LEU A 38 10.41 -6.11 -6.98
N SER A 39 9.94 -7.19 -6.37
CA SER A 39 9.94 -8.52 -6.97
C SER A 39 9.09 -8.61 -8.24
N LEU A 40 8.05 -7.78 -8.37
CA LEU A 40 7.16 -7.76 -9.54
C LEU A 40 7.89 -7.35 -10.82
N ARG A 41 9.02 -6.62 -10.71
CA ARG A 41 9.90 -6.34 -11.84
C ARG A 41 10.32 -7.62 -12.55
N SER A 42 10.81 -8.59 -11.80
CA SER A 42 11.31 -9.85 -12.35
C SER A 42 10.19 -10.75 -12.87
N LYS A 43 8.99 -10.65 -12.29
CA LYS A 43 7.85 -11.52 -12.63
C LYS A 43 7.04 -11.01 -13.83
N TYR A 44 6.85 -9.70 -13.94
CA TYR A 44 5.96 -9.07 -14.93
C TYR A 44 6.67 -8.07 -15.85
N GLY A 45 7.95 -7.77 -15.62
CA GLY A 45 8.72 -6.85 -16.46
C GLY A 45 8.43 -5.36 -16.24
N TYR A 46 7.78 -4.98 -15.13
CA TYR A 46 7.50 -3.57 -14.81
C TYR A 46 8.78 -2.71 -14.75
N THR A 47 8.68 -1.48 -15.24
CA THR A 47 9.78 -0.50 -15.15
C THR A 47 9.90 0.06 -13.73
N PHE A 48 11.04 0.68 -13.40
CA PHE A 48 11.20 1.35 -12.11
C PHE A 48 10.19 2.46 -11.87
N GLU A 49 9.78 3.17 -12.93
CA GLU A 49 8.74 4.20 -12.87
C GLU A 49 7.38 3.58 -12.49
N GLN A 50 6.98 2.50 -13.16
CA GLN A 50 5.75 1.77 -12.85
C GLN A 50 5.72 1.19 -11.43
N LEU A 51 6.88 0.73 -10.94
CA LEU A 51 7.00 0.26 -9.55
C LEU A 51 6.92 1.40 -8.56
N GLY A 52 7.53 2.56 -8.86
CA GLY A 52 7.38 3.77 -8.04
C GLY A 52 5.93 4.23 -7.95
N ASP A 53 5.20 4.18 -9.06
CA ASP A 53 3.77 4.48 -9.09
C ASP A 53 2.94 3.48 -8.27
N LEU A 54 3.25 2.19 -8.35
CA LEU A 54 2.63 1.15 -7.53
C LEU A 54 2.95 1.33 -6.04
N GLU A 55 4.20 1.66 -5.70
CA GLU A 55 4.61 1.95 -4.33
C GLU A 55 3.84 3.13 -3.76
N LEU A 56 3.71 4.23 -4.51
CA LEU A 56 2.96 5.40 -4.10
C LEU A 56 1.48 5.09 -3.86
N GLU A 57 0.80 4.47 -4.82
CA GLU A 57 -0.62 4.13 -4.67
C GLU A 57 -0.85 3.12 -3.52
N THR A 58 0.09 2.19 -3.32
CA THR A 58 0.06 1.27 -2.17
C THR A 58 0.22 2.02 -0.86
N GLU A 59 1.17 2.96 -0.77
CA GLU A 59 1.39 3.77 0.44
C GLU A 59 0.18 4.65 0.76
N LEU A 60 -0.45 5.26 -0.25
CA LEU A 60 -1.70 6.02 -0.10
C LEU A 60 -2.81 5.13 0.49
N LEU A 61 -2.93 3.88 0.04
CA LEU A 61 -3.94 2.95 0.54
C LEU A 61 -3.64 2.56 1.99
N LEU A 62 -2.38 2.22 2.29
CA LEU A 62 -1.95 1.83 3.64
C LEU A 62 -2.07 2.98 4.65
N CYS A 63 -1.94 4.22 4.21
CA CYS A 63 -2.15 5.42 5.02
C CYS A 63 -3.62 5.86 5.11
N GLY A 64 -4.55 5.17 4.44
CA GLY A 64 -5.97 5.53 4.41
C GLY A 64 -6.30 6.78 3.60
N LEU A 65 -5.39 7.23 2.74
CA LEU A 65 -5.57 8.37 1.83
C LEU A 65 -6.29 7.99 0.52
N THR A 66 -6.33 6.70 0.20
CA THR A 66 -7.23 6.13 -0.82
C THR A 66 -7.98 4.92 -0.26
N SER A 67 -9.12 4.59 -0.85
CA SER A 67 -9.92 3.43 -0.44
C SER A 67 -9.55 2.18 -1.25
N ALA A 68 -9.82 1.00 -0.69
CA ALA A 68 -9.61 -0.26 -1.39
C ALA A 68 -10.44 -0.37 -2.68
N GLU A 69 -11.60 0.29 -2.72
CA GLU A 69 -12.47 0.37 -3.90
C GLU A 69 -11.86 1.22 -5.02
N ASN A 70 -11.16 2.30 -4.66
CA ASN A 70 -10.52 3.19 -5.62
C ASN A 70 -9.16 2.67 -6.08
N TYR A 71 -8.48 1.84 -5.27
CA TYR A 71 -7.13 1.36 -5.55
C TYR A 71 -6.91 0.79 -6.96
N PRO A 72 -7.78 -0.09 -7.51
CA PRO A 72 -7.62 -0.57 -8.89
C PRO A 72 -7.67 0.57 -9.93
N LYS A 73 -8.59 1.51 -9.74
CA LYS A 73 -8.76 2.66 -10.65
C LYS A 73 -7.53 3.58 -10.60
N GLU A 74 -7.02 3.88 -9.42
CA GLU A 74 -5.84 4.73 -9.27
C GLU A 74 -4.58 4.06 -9.85
N LEU A 75 -4.40 2.76 -9.63
CA LEU A 75 -3.32 2.00 -10.27
C LEU A 75 -3.39 2.05 -11.79
N MET A 76 -4.56 1.77 -12.37
CA MET A 76 -4.74 1.81 -13.82
C MET A 76 -4.42 3.20 -14.38
N ASN A 77 -4.87 4.26 -13.70
CA ASN A 77 -4.66 5.64 -14.11
C ASN A 77 -3.20 6.05 -14.04
N ARG A 78 -2.44 5.60 -13.03
CA ARG A 78 -1.06 6.02 -12.82
C ARG A 78 -0.08 5.16 -13.62
N ILE A 79 -0.18 3.84 -13.51
CA ILE A 79 0.75 2.86 -14.11
C ILE A 79 0.52 2.69 -15.63
N LYS A 80 -0.65 3.12 -16.14
CA LYS A 80 -1.04 3.08 -17.57
C LYS A 80 -1.06 1.65 -18.15
N ILE A 81 -1.63 0.71 -17.40
CA ILE A 81 -1.82 -0.69 -17.82
C ILE A 81 -3.28 -0.98 -18.16
N SER A 82 -3.54 -2.09 -18.85
CA SER A 82 -4.91 -2.51 -19.19
C SER A 82 -5.71 -2.88 -17.93
N GLU A 83 -7.04 -2.87 -18.04
CA GLU A 83 -7.93 -3.31 -16.96
C GLU A 83 -7.63 -4.76 -16.53
N THR A 84 -7.38 -5.66 -17.49
CA THR A 84 -7.00 -7.05 -17.20
C THR A 84 -5.71 -7.13 -16.37
N ALA A 85 -4.65 -6.41 -16.80
CA ALA A 85 -3.39 -6.36 -16.07
C ALA A 85 -3.54 -5.70 -14.69
N THR A 86 -4.42 -4.71 -14.56
CA THR A 86 -4.76 -4.06 -13.29
C THR A 86 -5.39 -5.07 -12.33
N ASN A 87 -6.36 -5.86 -12.80
CA ASN A 87 -7.02 -6.87 -11.97
C ASN A 87 -6.04 -7.97 -11.51
N GLU A 88 -5.14 -8.41 -12.39
CA GLU A 88 -4.07 -9.34 -12.03
C GLU A 88 -3.13 -8.75 -10.98
N LEU A 89 -2.71 -7.49 -11.16
CA LEU A 89 -1.82 -6.80 -10.22
C LEU A 89 -2.48 -6.62 -8.85
N VAL A 90 -3.76 -6.23 -8.79
CA VAL A 90 -4.52 -6.11 -7.54
C VAL A 90 -4.61 -7.46 -6.82
N ASN A 91 -4.87 -8.55 -7.55
CA ASN A 91 -4.90 -9.90 -6.98
C ASN A 91 -3.53 -10.31 -6.44
N GLU A 92 -2.45 -10.01 -7.16
CA GLU A 92 -1.09 -10.27 -6.72
C GLU A 92 -0.76 -9.49 -5.44
N MET A 93 -1.05 -8.19 -5.40
CA MET A 93 -0.85 -7.33 -4.22
C MET A 93 -1.69 -7.78 -3.02
N ASN A 94 -2.92 -8.24 -3.24
CA ASN A 94 -3.74 -8.85 -2.21
C ASN A 94 -3.05 -10.06 -1.57
N ASN A 95 -2.43 -10.92 -2.37
CA ASN A 95 -1.74 -12.12 -1.89
C ASN A 95 -0.38 -11.81 -1.24
N LEU A 96 0.40 -10.92 -1.85
CA LEU A 96 1.75 -10.61 -1.39
C LEU A 96 1.78 -9.70 -0.16
N VAL A 97 0.82 -8.76 -0.07
CA VAL A 97 0.84 -7.64 0.88
C VAL A 97 -0.42 -7.60 1.74
N PHE A 98 -1.59 -7.32 1.15
CA PHE A 98 -2.75 -6.87 1.95
C PHE A 98 -3.32 -7.96 2.87
N LYS A 99 -3.33 -9.23 2.44
CA LYS A 99 -3.75 -10.34 3.30
C LYS A 99 -2.85 -10.47 4.54
N LYS A 100 -1.53 -10.36 4.37
CA LYS A 100 -0.56 -10.46 5.47
C LYS A 100 -0.72 -9.32 6.46
N ILE A 101 -0.87 -8.08 5.98
CA ILE A 101 -1.12 -6.92 6.85
C ILE A 101 -2.43 -7.11 7.62
N ARG A 102 -3.49 -7.56 6.96
CA ARG A 102 -4.78 -7.85 7.60
C ARG A 102 -4.65 -8.92 8.68
N GLU A 103 -3.90 -9.99 8.43
CA GLU A 103 -3.64 -11.04 9.42
C GLU A 103 -2.90 -10.50 10.64
N GLU A 104 -1.86 -9.68 10.44
CA GLU A 104 -1.14 -9.03 11.55
C GLU A 104 -2.02 -8.04 12.34
N LEU A 105 -2.87 -7.28 11.65
CA LEU A 105 -3.87 -6.40 12.28
C LEU A 105 -4.81 -7.18 13.21
N ILE A 106 -5.34 -8.32 12.73
CA ILE A 106 -6.22 -9.19 13.51
C ILE A 106 -5.46 -9.71 14.74
N LYS A 107 -4.25 -10.24 14.56
CA LYS A 107 -3.41 -10.75 15.67
C LYS A 107 -3.15 -9.67 16.73
N ASN A 108 -2.79 -8.46 16.31
CA ASN A 108 -2.49 -7.36 17.21
C ASN A 108 -3.73 -6.92 17.99
N THR A 109 -4.89 -6.86 17.33
CA THR A 109 -6.16 -6.49 17.96
C THR A 109 -6.63 -7.54 18.97
N GLU A 110 -6.53 -8.83 18.63
CA GLU A 110 -6.89 -9.91 19.55
C GLU A 110 -5.95 -10.00 20.75
N ARG A 111 -4.64 -9.82 20.56
CA ARG A 111 -3.67 -9.70 21.66
C ARG A 111 -4.06 -8.58 22.62
N LYS A 112 -4.37 -7.39 22.11
CA LYS A 112 -4.79 -6.25 22.94
C LYS A 112 -6.04 -6.57 23.77
N LYS A 113 -7.04 -7.24 23.21
CA LYS A 113 -8.24 -7.67 23.95
C LYS A 113 -7.92 -8.62 25.11
N ILE A 114 -6.90 -9.47 24.99
CA ILE A 114 -6.48 -10.39 26.06
C ILE A 114 -5.84 -9.63 27.23
N PHE A 115 -5.05 -8.59 26.96
CA PHE A 115 -4.34 -7.82 28.00
C PHE A 115 -5.16 -6.69 28.65
N VAL A 116 -6.39 -6.44 28.18
CA VAL A 116 -7.33 -5.44 28.74
C VAL A 116 -8.36 -6.10 29.68
N LYS A 117 -8.21 -7.40 29.96
CA LYS A 117 -9.06 -8.18 30.87
C LYS A 117 -8.37 -8.42 32.20
#